data_AF-A0A9F5IZJ1-F1
#
_entry.id   AF-A0A9F5IZJ1-F1
#
_cell.length_a   1.000
_cell.length_b   1.000
_cell.length_c   1.000
_cell.angle_alpha   90.00
_cell.angle_beta   90.00
_cell.angle_gamma   90.00
#
_symmetry.space_group_name_H-M   'P 1'
#
loop_
_entity.id
_entity.type
_entity.pdbx_description
1 polymer ?
#
loop_
_entity_poly.entity_id
_entity_poly.type
_entity_poly.pdbx_seq_one_letter_code
_entity_poly.pdbx_strand_id
1 'polypeptide(L)'
;MECSFSDSSKPKVNPRNCVSLMPYTFVRHCRPGRPRPVLVVPALLSRILADKLCLSRDFEKCLSETQSTDTLHENKELNGNSCIPQQDLEQLMQKNVHAWMDLGLESVQELLGMDIYPIIILITIGEKNAKKFKKALQRLGATEEQLLESARKDEAQLETVSCLYRSIAPDAWGDLDALVSCVRMAVADEQKKVVWVEQVPH
;
A
#
# COMPACT_ATOMS: atom_id res chain seq x y z
N MET A 1 -72.57 8.84 -18.84
CA MET A 1 -72.49 7.55 -18.15
C MET A 1 -71.12 7.50 -17.52
N GLU A 2 -71.09 7.78 -16.22
CA GLU A 2 -69.89 7.71 -15.40
C GLU A 2 -69.42 6.27 -15.28
N CYS A 3 -68.11 6.07 -15.32
CA CYS A 3 -67.45 4.93 -14.67
C CYS A 3 -66.12 5.44 -14.11
N SER A 4 -66.17 5.86 -12.86
CA SER A 4 -65.00 5.99 -11.97
C SER A 4 -64.69 4.60 -11.40
N PHE A 5 -63.45 4.12 -11.51
CA PHE A 5 -62.91 3.09 -10.61
C PHE A 5 -61.41 3.31 -10.38
N SER A 6 -61.14 3.87 -9.20
CA SER A 6 -60.16 3.50 -8.16
C SER A 6 -58.77 2.98 -8.54
N ASP A 7 -57.79 3.80 -8.12
CA ASP A 7 -56.55 3.50 -7.39
C ASP A 7 -55.94 2.09 -7.52
N SER A 8 -54.76 2.03 -8.14
CA SER A 8 -53.85 0.89 -8.07
C SER A 8 -52.44 1.40 -7.76
N SER A 9 -52.17 1.52 -6.46
CA SER A 9 -50.92 1.15 -5.79
C SER A 9 -49.71 0.93 -6.71
N LYS A 10 -48.90 1.99 -6.91
CA LYS A 10 -47.53 1.85 -7.45
C LYS A 10 -46.71 0.97 -6.50
N PRO A 11 -46.10 -0.14 -6.96
CA PRO A 11 -45.17 -0.88 -6.13
C PRO A 11 -43.94 -0.01 -5.87
N LYS A 12 -43.59 0.20 -4.59
CA LYS A 12 -42.27 0.71 -4.20
C LYS A 12 -41.23 -0.28 -4.71
N VAL A 13 -40.50 0.11 -5.75
CA VAL A 13 -39.33 -0.63 -6.21
C VAL A 13 -38.29 -0.53 -5.10
N ASN A 14 -38.19 -1.56 -4.26
CA ASN A 14 -37.01 -1.78 -3.45
C ASN A 14 -35.82 -1.86 -4.42
N PRO A 15 -34.74 -1.08 -4.22
CA PRO A 15 -33.52 -1.28 -5.00
C PRO A 15 -33.05 -2.70 -4.68
N ARG A 16 -33.25 -3.60 -5.63
CA ARG A 16 -32.66 -4.93 -5.60
C ARG A 16 -31.16 -4.68 -5.48
N ASN A 17 -30.48 -5.36 -4.55
CA ASN A 17 -29.02 -5.38 -4.48
C ASN A 17 -28.48 -5.81 -5.85
N CYS A 18 -28.16 -4.83 -6.71
CA CYS A 18 -27.55 -5.08 -7.99
C CYS A 18 -26.13 -5.54 -7.70
N VAL A 19 -25.86 -6.81 -7.98
CA VAL A 19 -24.50 -7.33 -7.97
C VAL A 19 -23.75 -6.60 -9.08
N SER A 20 -22.87 -5.69 -8.70
CA SER A 20 -21.94 -5.06 -9.64
C SER A 20 -20.82 -6.06 -9.91
N LEU A 21 -20.93 -6.80 -11.01
CA LEU A 21 -19.83 -7.64 -11.47
C LEU A 21 -18.79 -6.75 -12.12
N MET A 22 -17.54 -6.83 -11.65
CA MET A 22 -16.41 -6.20 -12.33
C MET A 22 -16.18 -6.92 -13.67
N PRO A 23 -16.19 -6.21 -14.81
CA PRO A 23 -15.88 -6.82 -16.10
C PRO A 23 -14.43 -7.33 -16.10
N TYR A 24 -14.18 -8.42 -16.82
CA TYR A 24 -12.82 -8.89 -17.04
C TYR A 24 -12.03 -7.84 -17.84
N THR A 25 -10.77 -7.64 -17.48
CA THR A 25 -9.85 -6.71 -18.14
C THR A 25 -8.73 -7.48 -18.85
N PHE A 26 -8.25 -6.96 -19.98
CA PHE A 26 -7.09 -7.53 -20.65
C PHE A 26 -5.83 -7.23 -19.83
N VAL A 27 -4.95 -8.22 -19.72
CA VAL A 27 -3.70 -8.07 -18.95
C VAL A 27 -2.51 -8.52 -19.77
N ARG A 28 -1.37 -7.86 -19.55
CA ARG A 28 -0.05 -8.29 -20.05
C ARG A 28 0.78 -8.85 -18.90
N HIS A 29 1.57 -9.87 -19.22
CA HIS A 29 2.59 -10.33 -18.30
C HIS A 29 3.78 -9.37 -18.33
N CYS A 30 4.27 -8.97 -17.17
CA CYS A 30 5.49 -8.20 -16.99
C CYS A 30 6.42 -9.00 -16.07
N ARG A 31 7.67 -9.19 -16.49
CA ARG A 31 8.73 -9.74 -15.62
C ARG A 31 9.64 -8.58 -15.21
N PRO A 32 9.55 -8.11 -13.96
CA PRO A 32 10.37 -6.98 -13.51
C PRO A 32 11.86 -7.35 -13.59
N GLY A 33 12.57 -6.74 -14.54
CA GLY A 33 14.01 -6.96 -14.75
C GLY A 33 14.91 -6.20 -13.77
N ARG A 34 14.32 -5.34 -12.93
CA ARG A 34 14.97 -4.55 -11.89
C ARG A 34 14.26 -4.77 -10.56
N PRO A 35 14.93 -4.56 -9.41
CA PRO A 35 14.29 -4.61 -8.11
C PRO A 35 13.15 -3.62 -8.02
N ARG A 36 12.01 -4.11 -7.54
CA ARG A 36 10.78 -3.31 -7.39
C ARG A 36 10.83 -2.49 -6.10
N PRO A 37 10.20 -1.31 -6.05
CA PRO A 37 10.01 -0.58 -4.81
C PRO A 37 9.16 -1.38 -3.82
N VAL A 38 9.34 -1.15 -2.53
CA VAL A 38 8.65 -1.87 -1.45
C VAL A 38 7.82 -0.89 -0.63
N LEU A 39 6.53 -1.17 -0.54
CA LEU A 39 5.57 -0.50 0.33
C LEU A 39 5.14 -1.46 1.44
N VAL A 40 5.01 -0.93 2.66
CA VAL A 40 4.54 -1.70 3.81
C VAL A 40 3.20 -1.15 4.27
N VAL A 41 2.27 -2.06 4.55
CA VAL A 41 0.96 -1.77 5.10
C VAL A 41 0.86 -2.42 6.49
N PRO A 42 0.58 -1.66 7.57
CA PRO A 42 0.35 -0.20 7.60
C PRO A 42 1.63 0.61 7.35
N ALA A 43 1.46 1.80 6.78
CA ALA A 43 2.57 2.68 6.39
C ALA A 43 3.49 3.05 7.58
N LEU A 44 2.91 3.16 8.79
CA LEU A 44 3.67 3.45 10.01
C LEU A 44 4.77 2.42 10.31
N LEU A 45 4.58 1.16 9.91
CA LEU A 45 5.61 0.13 10.06
C LEU A 45 6.77 0.30 9.08
N SER A 46 6.57 1.00 7.96
CA SER A 46 7.64 1.25 6.99
C SER A 46 8.84 1.92 7.67
N ARG A 47 8.60 2.99 8.44
CA ARG A 47 9.64 3.72 9.19
C ARG A 47 10.36 2.86 10.20
N ILE A 48 9.60 2.05 10.93
CA ILE A 48 10.13 1.18 12.00
C ILE A 48 11.03 0.10 11.42
N LEU A 49 10.62 -0.52 10.31
CA LEU A 49 11.36 -1.60 9.68
C LEU A 49 12.56 -1.09 8.88
N ALA A 50 12.50 0.14 8.35
CA ALA A 50 13.56 0.74 7.57
C ALA A 50 14.90 0.77 8.34
N ASP A 51 14.87 1.05 9.65
CA ASP A 51 16.07 1.08 10.51
C ASP A 51 16.81 -0.27 10.58
N LYS A 52 16.14 -1.38 10.29
CA LYS A 52 16.71 -2.73 10.29
C LYS A 52 16.97 -3.24 8.87
N LEU A 53 16.01 -3.04 7.96
CA LEU A 53 16.10 -3.56 6.59
C LEU A 53 17.11 -2.79 5.75
N CYS A 54 17.18 -1.46 5.88
CA CYS A 54 18.11 -0.64 5.10
C CYS A 54 19.55 -0.67 5.63
N LEU A 55 19.84 -1.50 6.64
CA LEU A 55 21.21 -1.87 7.01
C LEU A 55 21.75 -3.00 6.13
N SER A 56 20.87 -3.75 5.43
CA SER A 56 21.30 -4.76 4.47
C SER A 56 21.58 -4.12 3.11
N ARG A 57 22.28 -4.86 2.24
CA ARG A 57 22.60 -4.40 0.88
C ARG A 57 21.42 -4.51 -0.10
N ASP A 58 20.31 -5.09 0.34
CA ASP A 58 19.17 -5.40 -0.54
C ASP A 58 18.15 -4.26 -0.57
N PHE A 59 18.19 -3.36 0.43
CA PHE A 59 17.22 -2.28 0.60
C PHE A 59 17.91 -0.94 0.89
N GLU A 60 17.37 0.14 0.34
CA GLU A 60 17.80 1.51 0.65
C GLU A 60 16.56 2.42 0.75
N LYS A 61 16.57 3.34 1.72
CA LYS A 61 15.44 4.27 1.92
C LYS A 61 15.33 5.20 0.71
N CYS A 62 14.14 5.28 0.12
CA CYS A 62 13.82 6.25 -0.91
C CYS A 62 13.21 7.49 -0.25
N LEU A 63 14.00 8.56 -0.11
CA LEU A 63 13.60 9.76 0.63
C LEU A 63 12.59 10.57 -0.19
N SER A 64 11.34 10.66 0.26
CA SER A 64 10.38 11.58 -0.36
C SER A 64 10.82 13.03 -0.16
N GLU A 65 10.66 13.86 -1.19
CA GLU A 65 11.07 15.28 -1.20
C GLU A 65 10.44 16.10 -0.06
N THR A 66 9.36 15.61 0.55
CA THR A 66 8.65 16.25 1.67
C THR A 66 9.39 16.17 3.01
N GLN A 67 10.43 15.35 3.17
CA GLN A 67 11.23 15.25 4.40
C GLN A 67 12.43 16.21 4.45
N SER A 68 12.60 17.09 3.45
CA SER A 68 13.74 18.03 3.40
C SER A 68 13.61 19.27 4.30
N THR A 69 12.54 19.41 5.09
CA THR A 69 12.36 20.54 6.01
C THR A 69 11.70 20.13 7.32
N ASP A 70 12.51 19.98 8.37
CA ASP A 70 12.12 20.21 9.76
C ASP A 70 11.75 21.70 9.94
N THR A 71 10.60 22.14 9.41
CA THR A 71 9.97 23.41 9.78
C THR A 71 8.45 23.31 9.60
N LEU A 72 7.75 23.23 10.73
CA LEU A 72 6.55 24.01 11.08
C LEU A 72 5.63 24.52 9.95
N HIS A 73 4.35 24.14 10.09
CA HIS A 73 3.13 24.81 9.65
C HIS A 73 2.65 24.69 8.19
N GLU A 74 1.38 24.27 8.11
CA GLU A 74 0.28 24.77 7.28
C GLU A 74 0.42 24.85 5.74
N ASN A 75 -0.60 24.28 5.08
CA ASN A 75 -1.03 24.60 3.72
C ASN A 75 -0.02 24.29 2.62
N LYS A 76 0.23 23.00 2.35
CA LYS A 76 0.58 22.61 0.98
C LYS A 76 -0.72 22.42 0.21
N GLU A 77 -1.15 23.52 -0.40
CA GLU A 77 -2.21 23.55 -1.41
C GLU A 77 -1.99 22.44 -2.44
N LEU A 78 -3.11 21.90 -2.93
CA LEU A 78 -3.28 20.87 -3.95
C LEU A 78 -2.63 21.28 -5.29
N ASN A 79 -1.30 21.37 -5.34
CA ASN A 79 -0.56 21.47 -6.59
C ASN A 79 0.08 20.11 -6.87
N GLY A 80 -0.23 19.53 -8.02
CA GLY A 80 0.07 18.15 -8.43
C GLY A 80 1.55 17.86 -8.64
N ASN A 81 2.34 18.01 -7.59
CA ASN A 81 3.70 17.50 -7.54
C ASN A 81 3.66 16.08 -6.99
N SER A 82 4.22 15.16 -7.76
CA SER A 82 4.49 13.79 -7.35
C SER A 82 5.16 13.74 -5.99
N CYS A 83 4.66 12.88 -5.10
CA CYS A 83 5.32 12.62 -3.81
C CYS A 83 6.52 11.66 -3.96
N ILE A 84 6.72 11.12 -5.17
CA ILE A 84 7.71 10.11 -5.45
C ILE A 84 8.98 10.77 -6.02
N PRO A 85 10.13 10.59 -5.36
CA PRO A 85 11.41 11.08 -5.84
C PRO A 85 11.89 10.22 -7.01
N GLN A 86 11.32 10.44 -8.20
CA GLN A 86 11.51 9.56 -9.37
C GLN A 86 12.99 9.34 -9.69
N GLN A 87 13.81 10.39 -9.64
CA GLN A 87 15.24 10.30 -9.95
C GLN A 87 15.99 9.40 -8.95
N ASP A 88 15.70 9.49 -7.65
CA ASP A 88 16.34 8.66 -6.63
C ASP A 88 15.84 7.21 -6.73
N LEU A 89 14.54 7.04 -6.98
CA LEU A 89 13.92 5.73 -7.19
C LEU A 89 14.59 4.98 -8.35
N GLU A 90 14.74 5.64 -9.50
CA GLU A 90 15.39 5.07 -10.69
C GLU A 90 16.86 4.73 -10.43
N GLN A 91 17.60 5.57 -9.68
CA GLN A 91 18.98 5.29 -9.30
C GLN A 91 19.09 4.02 -8.44
N LEU A 92 18.21 3.84 -7.46
CA LEU A 92 18.20 2.63 -6.62
C LEU A 92 17.93 1.37 -7.45
N MET A 93 16.95 1.44 -8.35
CA MET A 93 16.64 0.35 -9.26
C MET A 93 17.82 0.03 -10.20
N GLN A 94 18.55 1.05 -10.67
CA GLN A 94 19.75 0.91 -11.50
C GLN A 94 20.92 0.28 -10.71
N LYS A 95 21.04 0.59 -9.42
CA LYS A 95 22.01 -0.02 -8.49
C LYS A 95 21.65 -1.46 -8.09
N ASN A 96 20.53 -1.98 -8.58
CA ASN A 96 20.01 -3.30 -8.23
C ASN A 96 19.70 -3.43 -6.71
N VAL A 97 19.08 -2.39 -6.15
CA VAL A 97 18.61 -2.34 -4.75
C VAL A 97 17.11 -2.05 -4.72
N HIS A 98 16.39 -2.68 -3.79
CA HIS A 98 14.98 -2.38 -3.57
C HIS A 98 14.82 -1.01 -2.89
N ALA A 99 14.04 -0.12 -3.50
CA ALA A 99 13.69 1.15 -2.89
C ALA A 99 12.66 0.94 -1.77
N TRP A 100 13.05 1.22 -0.52
CA TRP A 100 12.18 1.15 0.63
C TRP A 100 11.43 2.47 0.80
N MET A 101 10.10 2.45 0.66
CA MET A 101 9.31 3.67 0.59
C MET A 101 8.53 3.92 1.90
N ASP A 102 8.71 5.11 2.45
CA ASP A 102 7.93 5.63 3.58
C ASP A 102 6.73 6.45 3.06
N LEU A 103 5.92 5.82 2.21
CA LEU A 103 4.71 6.38 1.61
C LEU A 103 3.53 5.41 1.86
N GLY A 104 2.31 5.94 1.82
CA GLY A 104 1.10 5.13 1.87
C GLY A 104 0.67 4.62 0.50
N LEU A 105 -0.49 3.97 0.47
CA LEU A 105 -1.05 3.34 -0.73
C LEU A 105 -1.52 4.35 -1.79
N GLU A 106 -1.66 5.63 -1.43
CA GLU A 106 -1.91 6.73 -2.36
C GLU A 106 -0.82 6.87 -3.43
N SER A 107 0.42 6.46 -3.11
CA SER A 107 1.55 6.48 -4.05
C SER A 107 1.48 5.39 -5.13
N VAL A 108 0.64 4.36 -4.96
CA VAL A 108 0.61 3.21 -5.87
C VAL A 108 0.15 3.63 -7.26
N GLN A 109 -0.90 4.44 -7.36
CA GLN A 109 -1.41 4.87 -8.67
C GLN A 109 -0.36 5.68 -9.45
N GLU A 110 0.42 6.49 -8.76
CA GLU A 110 1.51 7.26 -9.34
C GLU A 110 2.66 6.36 -9.80
N LEU A 111 3.07 5.37 -8.99
CA LEU A 111 4.05 4.36 -9.38
C LEU A 111 3.62 3.61 -10.65
N LEU A 112 2.36 3.17 -10.69
CA LEU A 112 1.80 2.48 -11.84
C LEU A 112 1.78 3.36 -13.10
N GLY A 113 1.49 4.65 -12.95
CA GLY A 113 1.56 5.63 -14.04
C GLY A 113 2.96 5.81 -14.64
N MET A 114 4.02 5.49 -13.87
CA MET A 114 5.41 5.46 -14.31
C MET A 114 5.88 4.09 -14.81
N ASP A 115 4.97 3.12 -14.98
CA ASP A 115 5.29 1.71 -15.26
C ASP A 115 6.19 1.04 -14.20
N ILE A 116 6.11 1.52 -12.95
CA ILE A 116 6.81 0.96 -11.78
C ILE A 116 5.80 0.17 -10.94
N TYR A 117 6.02 -1.14 -10.81
CA TYR A 117 5.09 -2.02 -10.09
C TYR A 117 5.61 -2.36 -8.69
N PRO A 118 5.15 -1.69 -7.61
CA PRO A 118 5.66 -1.91 -6.27
C PRO A 118 5.34 -3.31 -5.74
N ILE A 119 6.15 -3.81 -4.81
CA ILE A 119 5.83 -4.93 -3.94
C ILE A 119 5.15 -4.35 -2.71
N ILE A 120 3.89 -4.74 -2.48
CA ILE A 120 3.12 -4.32 -1.31
C ILE A 120 3.12 -5.46 -0.30
N ILE A 121 3.64 -5.20 0.90
CA ILE A 121 3.67 -6.16 2.01
C ILE A 121 2.65 -5.72 3.08
N LEU A 122 1.58 -6.49 3.23
CA LEU A 122 0.63 -6.34 4.33
C LEU A 122 1.14 -7.10 5.54
N ILE A 123 1.36 -6.39 6.64
CA ILE A 123 1.66 -6.99 7.94
C ILE A 123 0.39 -6.88 8.77
N THR A 124 -0.24 -8.02 9.02
CA THR A 124 -1.44 -8.06 9.86
C THR A 124 -1.05 -7.96 11.34
N ILE A 125 -1.65 -6.99 12.03
CA ILE A 125 -1.30 -6.64 13.41
C ILE A 125 -2.55 -6.67 14.27
N GLY A 126 -2.50 -7.42 15.38
CA GLY A 126 -3.45 -7.30 16.48
C GLY A 126 -2.81 -6.65 17.70
N GLU A 127 -3.59 -6.44 18.76
CA GLU A 127 -3.14 -5.79 20.01
C GLU A 127 -1.86 -6.41 20.61
N LYS A 128 -1.75 -7.75 20.59
CA LYS A 128 -0.57 -8.46 21.10
C LYS A 128 0.71 -8.07 20.34
N ASN A 129 0.59 -7.86 19.04
CA ASN A 129 1.71 -7.50 18.17
C ASN A 129 2.02 -6.01 18.23
N ALA A 130 1.01 -5.15 18.38
CA ALA A 130 1.21 -3.70 18.55
C ALA A 130 2.13 -3.38 19.73
N LYS A 131 1.97 -4.10 20.86
CA LYS A 131 2.85 -3.99 22.05
C LYS A 131 4.32 -4.23 21.75
N LYS A 132 4.65 -5.07 20.76
CA LYS A 132 6.04 -5.35 20.35
C LYS A 132 6.69 -4.12 19.70
N PHE A 133 5.91 -3.21 19.15
CA PHE A 133 6.38 -1.97 18.52
C PHE A 133 6.41 -0.76 19.45
N LYS A 134 5.94 -0.88 20.70
CA LYS A 134 5.78 0.24 21.64
C LYS A 134 6.96 1.20 21.68
N LYS A 135 8.19 0.68 21.84
CA LYS A 135 9.41 1.51 21.91
C LYS A 135 9.69 2.24 20.59
N ALA A 136 9.45 1.60 19.46
CA ALA A 136 9.66 2.19 18.15
C ALA A 136 8.59 3.25 17.84
N LEU A 137 7.33 2.98 18.19
CA LEU A 137 6.22 3.93 18.07
C LEU A 137 6.46 5.18 18.91
N GLN A 138 6.92 5.02 20.16
CA GLN A 138 7.29 6.16 21.01
C GLN A 138 8.37 7.05 20.40
N ARG A 139 9.37 6.45 19.74
CA ARG A 139 10.41 7.22 19.01
C ARG A 139 9.84 8.01 17.84
N LEU A 140 8.76 7.52 17.23
CA LEU A 140 8.07 8.17 16.12
C LEU A 140 6.92 9.10 16.57
N GLY A 141 6.70 9.26 17.88
CA GLY A 141 5.60 10.06 18.42
C GLY A 141 4.21 9.45 18.21
N ALA A 142 4.13 8.12 17.99
CA ALA A 142 2.88 7.41 17.73
C ALA A 142 2.52 6.44 18.88
N THR A 143 1.25 6.03 18.94
CA THR A 143 0.73 5.05 19.92
C THR A 143 0.34 3.72 19.28
N GLU A 144 0.13 2.70 20.12
CA GLU A 144 -0.33 1.37 19.68
C GLU A 144 -1.74 1.46 19.06
N GLU A 145 -2.59 2.32 19.60
CA GLU A 145 -3.95 2.57 19.11
C GLU A 145 -3.93 3.20 17.72
N GLN A 146 -3.05 4.19 17.50
CA GLN A 146 -2.86 4.82 16.18
C GLN A 146 -2.32 3.81 15.15
N LEU A 147 -1.41 2.92 15.57
CA LEU A 147 -0.96 1.84 14.69
C LEU A 147 -2.13 0.93 14.29
N LEU A 148 -2.96 0.49 15.23
CA LEU A 148 -4.10 -0.38 14.94
C LEU A 148 -5.17 0.33 14.09
N GLU A 149 -5.39 1.62 14.30
CA GLU A 149 -6.30 2.44 13.48
C GLU A 149 -5.78 2.58 12.05
N SER A 150 -4.50 2.92 11.88
CA SER A 150 -3.86 2.97 10.56
C SER A 150 -3.88 1.62 9.84
N ALA A 151 -3.65 0.51 10.57
CA ALA A 151 -3.74 -0.83 10.02
C ALA A 151 -5.12 -1.11 9.41
N ARG A 152 -6.20 -0.80 10.13
CA ARG A 152 -7.57 -0.98 9.62
C ARG A 152 -7.86 -0.07 8.42
N LYS A 153 -7.42 1.18 8.46
CA LYS A 153 -7.62 2.14 7.38
C LYS A 153 -6.88 1.71 6.10
N ASP A 154 -5.60 1.39 6.22
CA ASP A 154 -4.77 1.03 5.08
C ASP A 154 -5.18 -0.34 4.51
N GLU A 155 -5.62 -1.28 5.36
CA GLU A 155 -6.18 -2.57 4.92
C GLU A 155 -7.49 -2.38 4.12
N ALA A 156 -8.39 -1.48 4.56
CA ALA A 156 -9.57 -1.13 3.77
C ALA A 156 -9.19 -0.46 2.43
N GLN A 157 -8.13 0.36 2.41
CA GLN A 157 -7.65 0.99 1.18
C GLN A 157 -7.07 -0.04 0.19
N LEU A 158 -6.42 -1.13 0.66
CA LEU A 158 -5.88 -2.18 -0.21
C LEU A 158 -6.92 -2.78 -1.15
N GLU A 159 -8.18 -2.89 -0.72
CA GLU A 159 -9.29 -3.40 -1.55
C GLU A 159 -9.55 -2.54 -2.80
N THR A 160 -9.13 -1.28 -2.77
CA THR A 160 -9.32 -0.32 -3.87
C THR A 160 -8.10 -0.20 -4.79
N VAL A 161 -6.96 -0.78 -4.41
CA VAL A 161 -5.70 -0.66 -5.15
C VAL A 161 -5.60 -1.75 -6.22
N SER A 162 -5.20 -1.37 -7.43
CA SER A 162 -5.04 -2.28 -8.59
C SER A 162 -3.78 -3.15 -8.54
N CYS A 163 -3.27 -3.49 -7.35
CA CYS A 163 -2.05 -4.27 -7.15
C CYS A 163 -2.27 -5.45 -6.21
N LEU A 164 -1.64 -6.57 -6.53
CA LEU A 164 -1.54 -7.69 -5.62
C LEU A 164 -0.61 -7.34 -4.45
N TYR A 165 -1.01 -7.73 -3.24
CA TYR A 165 -0.20 -7.59 -2.04
C TYR A 165 0.13 -8.97 -1.45
N ARG A 166 1.22 -9.03 -0.70
CA ARG A 166 1.62 -10.21 0.07
C ARG A 166 1.35 -9.99 1.54
N SER A 167 0.54 -10.85 2.14
CA SER A 167 0.26 -10.81 3.58
C SER A 167 1.28 -11.62 4.39
N ILE A 168 1.65 -11.08 5.55
CA ILE A 168 2.38 -11.74 6.63
C ILE A 168 1.43 -11.82 7.83
N ALA A 169 1.14 -13.05 8.25
CA ALA A 169 0.20 -13.34 9.32
C ALA A 169 0.75 -12.93 10.70
N PRO A 170 -0.11 -12.68 11.70
CA PRO A 170 0.30 -12.15 13.01
C PRO A 170 1.13 -13.16 13.82
N ASP A 171 0.96 -14.45 13.55
CA ASP A 171 1.60 -15.61 14.19
C ASP A 171 2.87 -16.07 13.48
N ALA A 172 3.13 -15.56 12.27
CA ALA A 172 4.33 -15.91 11.49
C ALA A 172 5.63 -15.35 12.08
N TRP A 173 5.56 -14.48 13.10
CA TRP A 173 6.72 -13.80 13.68
C TRP A 173 6.58 -13.60 15.21
N GLY A 174 7.66 -13.89 15.94
CA GLY A 174 7.71 -13.76 17.39
C GLY A 174 8.12 -12.37 17.87
N ASP A 175 9.06 -11.73 17.16
CA ASP A 175 9.67 -10.46 17.50
C ASP A 175 10.01 -9.65 16.23
N LEU A 176 10.62 -8.48 16.41
CA LEU A 176 10.96 -7.58 15.31
C LEU A 176 11.97 -8.18 14.33
N ASP A 177 12.95 -8.94 14.81
CA ASP A 177 13.99 -9.50 13.94
C ASP A 177 13.43 -10.67 13.10
N ALA A 178 12.55 -11.49 13.68
CA ALA A 178 11.77 -12.49 12.95
C ALA A 178 10.89 -11.85 11.88
N LEU A 179 10.19 -10.75 12.20
CA LEU A 179 9.39 -10.01 11.23
C LEU A 179 10.23 -9.45 10.07
N VAL A 180 11.39 -8.86 10.36
CA VAL A 180 12.35 -8.37 9.35
C VAL A 180 12.77 -9.51 8.42
N SER A 181 12.99 -10.72 8.95
CA SER A 181 13.28 -11.90 8.13
C SER A 181 12.10 -12.29 7.23
N CYS A 182 10.88 -12.34 7.78
CA CYS A 182 9.65 -12.61 7.02
C CYS A 182 9.46 -11.62 5.88
N VAL A 183 9.67 -10.33 6.11
CA VAL A 183 9.58 -9.27 5.09
C VAL A 183 10.62 -9.48 4.00
N ARG A 184 11.88 -9.75 4.36
CA ARG A 184 12.94 -10.00 3.37
C ARG A 184 12.61 -11.20 2.47
N MET A 185 12.16 -12.30 3.06
CA MET A 185 11.74 -13.49 2.30
C MET A 185 10.55 -13.18 1.40
N ALA A 186 9.53 -12.50 1.93
CA ALA A 186 8.35 -12.11 1.15
C ALA A 186 8.74 -11.24 -0.05
N VAL A 187 9.58 -10.22 0.13
CA VAL A 187 10.07 -9.38 -0.97
C VAL A 187 10.84 -10.20 -2.01
N ALA A 188 11.76 -11.06 -1.57
CA ALA A 188 12.56 -11.89 -2.47
C ALA A 188 11.68 -12.86 -3.30
N ASP A 189 10.59 -13.36 -2.73
CA ASP A 189 9.62 -14.20 -3.43
C ASP A 189 8.76 -13.38 -4.39
N GLU A 190 8.23 -12.24 -3.96
CA GLU A 190 7.42 -11.36 -4.81
C GLU A 190 8.22 -10.77 -5.98
N GLN A 191 9.53 -10.53 -5.81
CA GLN A 191 10.40 -10.05 -6.88
C GLN A 191 10.53 -11.04 -8.05
N LYS A 192 10.44 -12.35 -7.77
CA LYS A 192 10.56 -13.41 -8.81
C LYS A 192 9.27 -13.60 -9.61
N LYS A 193 8.15 -13.04 -9.15
CA LYS A 193 6.84 -13.27 -9.77
C LYS A 193 6.64 -12.41 -11.01
N VAL A 194 5.79 -12.95 -11.89
CA VAL A 194 5.21 -12.18 -13.00
C VAL A 194 4.19 -11.20 -12.42
N VAL A 195 4.30 -9.94 -12.81
CA VAL A 195 3.29 -8.92 -12.54
C VAL A 195 2.31 -8.91 -13.71
N TRP A 196 1.01 -8.97 -13.41
CA TRP A 196 -0.04 -8.84 -14.40
C TRP A 196 -0.50 -7.39 -14.41
N VAL A 197 -0.32 -6.73 -15.54
CA VAL A 197 -0.61 -5.30 -15.71
C VAL A 197 -1.79 -5.17 -16.65
N GLU A 198 -2.80 -4.39 -16.26
CA GLU A 198 -3.93 -4.10 -17.13
C GLU A 198 -3.47 -3.42 -18.43
N GLN A 199 -3.98 -3.89 -19.56
CA GLN A 199 -3.80 -3.26 -20.85
C GLN A 199 -4.90 -2.22 -21.02
N VAL A 200 -4.53 -0.94 -20.99
CA VAL A 200 -5.44 0.12 -21.43
C VAL A 200 -5.50 0.06 -22.96
N PRO A 201 -6.67 -0.24 -23.56
CA PRO A 201 -6.83 -0.20 -25.00
C PRO A 201 -6.51 1.21 -25.49
N HIS A 202 -5.61 1.32 -26.46
CA HIS A 202 -5.31 2.59 -27.14
C HIS A 202 -6.36 2.86 -28.21
#